data_AF-A0A2R6ARA4-F1
#
_entry.id   AF-A0A2R6ARA4-F1
#
_cell.length_a   1.000
_cell.length_b   1.000
_cell.length_c   1.000
_cell.angle_alpha   90.00
_cell.angle_beta   90.00
_cell.angle_gamma   90.00
#
_symmetry.space_group_name_H-M   'P 1'
#
loop_
_entity.id
_entity.type
_entity.pdbx_description
1 polymer ?
#
loop_
_entity_poly.entity_id
_entity_poly.type
_entity_poly.pdbx_seq_one_letter_code
_entity_poly.pdbx_strand_id
1 'polypeptide(L)'
;MSESFKAVVRIAGVDLPGNIKTGYALPRVRGIGRSFSNAVLRATNIDPDTPIGQLNEEEISKIEQAIRNPEKFGIPAWMFNRQRDPYLGQSIHLIGPDLLMAIRKDVETMMKIRSWKGIRHSLGLKVRGQRTRTTGRLGQTVGVKRKGVATQQKKEG
;
A
#
# COMPACT_ATOMS: atom_id res chain seq x y z
N MET A 1 -4.38 -19.41 -29.55
CA MET A 1 -2.98 -18.96 -29.46
C MET A 1 -2.49 -19.36 -28.08
N SER A 2 -1.37 -20.06 -27.98
CA SER A 2 -0.84 -20.56 -26.70
C SER A 2 -0.47 -19.38 -25.79
N GLU A 3 -1.19 -19.21 -24.69
CA GLU A 3 -0.89 -18.23 -23.66
C GLU A 3 0.47 -18.55 -23.04
N SER A 4 1.48 -17.74 -23.36
CA SER A 4 2.78 -17.84 -22.71
C SER A 4 2.65 -17.28 -21.28
N PHE A 5 2.62 -18.18 -20.30
CA PHE A 5 2.54 -17.80 -18.89
C PHE A 5 3.83 -17.08 -18.46
N LYS A 6 3.73 -15.81 -18.10
CA LYS A 6 4.83 -15.02 -17.55
C LYS A 6 4.97 -15.28 -16.05
N ALA A 7 6.09 -15.87 -15.63
CA ALA A 7 6.35 -16.15 -14.21
C ALA A 7 6.50 -14.87 -13.36
N VAL A 8 7.00 -13.78 -13.96
CA VAL A 8 7.16 -12.47 -13.32
C VAL A 8 6.65 -11.40 -14.28
N VAL A 9 5.84 -10.48 -13.75
CA VAL A 9 5.29 -9.34 -14.49
C VAL A 9 5.62 -8.06 -13.74
N ARG A 10 6.22 -7.09 -14.42
CA ARG A 10 6.57 -5.81 -13.82
C ARG A 10 5.47 -4.78 -14.10
N ILE A 11 4.87 -4.23 -13.05
CA ILE A 11 3.81 -3.21 -13.15
C ILE A 11 4.17 -2.04 -12.23
N ALA A 12 4.10 -0.81 -12.77
CA ALA A 12 4.37 0.41 -12.02
C ALA A 12 5.71 0.39 -11.23
N GLY A 13 6.74 -0.22 -11.84
CA GLY A 13 8.09 -0.32 -11.27
C GLY A 13 8.31 -1.46 -10.27
N VAL A 14 7.29 -2.24 -9.91
CA VAL A 14 7.36 -3.37 -8.96
C VAL A 14 7.21 -4.70 -9.70
N ASP A 15 8.03 -5.68 -9.32
CA ASP A 15 7.96 -7.04 -9.84
C ASP A 15 6.90 -7.86 -9.09
N LEU A 16 5.92 -8.39 -9.84
CA LEU A 16 4.80 -9.16 -9.32
C LEU A 16 4.91 -10.61 -9.79
N PRO A 17 4.68 -11.60 -8.90
CA PRO A 17 4.69 -13.01 -9.29
C PRO A 17 3.43 -13.37 -10.10
N GLY A 18 3.63 -14.09 -11.21
CA GLY A 18 2.61 -14.46 -12.21
C GLY A 18 1.46 -15.33 -11.70
N ASN A 19 1.72 -16.13 -10.65
CA ASN A 19 0.75 -17.08 -10.08
C ASN A 19 -0.36 -16.40 -9.26
N ILE A 20 -0.19 -15.13 -8.89
CA ILE A 20 -1.18 -14.43 -8.07
C ILE A 20 -2.27 -13.85 -8.98
N LYS A 21 -3.52 -13.99 -8.53
CA LYS A 21 -4.68 -13.36 -9.14
C LYS A 21 -4.51 -11.85 -9.25
N THR A 22 -4.89 -11.27 -10.37
CA THR A 22 -4.65 -9.86 -10.72
C THR A 22 -5.16 -8.90 -9.64
N GLY A 23 -6.37 -9.11 -9.11
CA GLY A 23 -6.91 -8.25 -8.05
C GLY A 23 -6.11 -8.28 -6.74
N TYR A 24 -5.38 -9.38 -6.46
CA TYR A 24 -4.54 -9.51 -5.27
C TYR A 24 -3.08 -9.13 -5.54
N ALA A 25 -2.66 -9.16 -6.79
CA ALA A 25 -1.32 -8.78 -7.20
C ALA A 25 -1.15 -7.26 -7.20
N LEU A 26 -2.11 -6.49 -7.74
CA LEU A 26 -2.02 -5.03 -7.83
C LEU A 26 -1.83 -4.31 -6.48
N PRO A 27 -2.49 -4.71 -5.36
CA PRO A 27 -2.25 -4.11 -4.05
C PRO A 27 -0.83 -4.26 -3.49
N ARG A 28 0.04 -5.08 -4.11
CA ARG A 28 1.47 -5.12 -3.75
C ARG A 28 2.20 -3.85 -4.17
N VAL A 29 1.69 -3.13 -5.17
CA VAL A 29 2.20 -1.81 -5.54
C VAL A 29 1.77 -0.80 -4.47
N ARG A 30 2.75 -0.07 -3.92
CA ARG A 30 2.51 0.94 -2.90
C ARG A 30 1.58 2.03 -3.44
N GLY A 31 0.51 2.34 -2.71
CA GLY A 31 -0.50 3.32 -3.11
C GLY A 31 -1.79 2.69 -3.64
N ILE A 32 -1.76 1.42 -4.02
CA ILE A 32 -2.92 0.66 -4.48
C ILE A 32 -3.47 -0.20 -3.33
N GLY A 33 -4.76 -0.05 -3.04
CA GLY A 33 -5.49 -0.91 -2.10
C GLY A 33 -6.36 -1.93 -2.83
N ARG A 34 -6.97 -2.87 -2.09
CA ARG A 34 -7.90 -3.86 -2.65
C ARG A 34 -9.10 -3.22 -3.34
N SER A 35 -9.68 -2.19 -2.72
CA SER A 35 -10.83 -1.45 -3.28
C SER A 35 -10.46 -0.72 -4.57
N PHE A 36 -9.32 0.00 -4.58
CA PHE A 36 -8.85 0.72 -5.75
C PHE A 36 -8.48 -0.24 -6.89
N SER A 37 -7.81 -1.36 -6.58
CA SER A 37 -7.52 -2.41 -7.55
C SER A 37 -8.79 -2.95 -8.21
N ASN A 38 -9.84 -3.24 -7.43
CA ASN A 38 -11.11 -3.70 -7.98
C ASN A 38 -11.78 -2.62 -8.84
N ALA A 39 -11.67 -1.34 -8.47
CA ALA A 39 -12.21 -0.24 -9.27
C ALA A 39 -11.50 -0.09 -10.61
N VAL A 40 -10.16 -0.18 -10.62
CA VAL A 40 -9.35 -0.16 -11.84
C VAL A 40 -9.72 -1.33 -12.75
N LEU A 41 -9.78 -2.56 -12.21
CA LEU A 41 -10.09 -3.74 -13.00
C LEU A 41 -11.50 -3.70 -13.60
N ARG A 42 -12.48 -3.16 -12.86
CA ARG A 42 -13.83 -2.90 -13.38
C ARG A 42 -13.83 -1.86 -14.48
N ALA A 43 -13.06 -0.78 -14.32
CA ALA A 43 -12.97 0.28 -15.32
C ALA A 43 -12.29 -0.20 -16.61
N THR A 44 -11.31 -1.11 -16.51
CA THR A 44 -10.62 -1.70 -17.66
C THR A 44 -11.30 -2.96 -18.21
N ASN A 45 -12.38 -3.43 -17.57
CA ASN A 45 -13.09 -4.66 -17.89
C ASN A 45 -12.19 -5.92 -17.93
N ILE A 46 -11.26 -6.02 -16.97
CA ILE A 46 -10.36 -7.18 -16.81
C ILE A 46 -10.84 -8.01 -15.61
N ASP A 47 -10.90 -9.32 -15.77
CA ASP A 47 -11.37 -10.21 -14.71
C ASP A 47 -10.36 -10.27 -13.53
N PRO A 48 -10.78 -10.02 -12.28
CA PRO A 48 -9.88 -10.02 -11.13
C PRO A 48 -9.32 -11.39 -10.73
N ASP A 49 -9.98 -12.47 -11.14
CA ASP A 49 -9.61 -13.84 -10.79
C ASP A 49 -8.56 -14.46 -11.72
N THR A 50 -8.35 -13.84 -12.88
CA THR A 50 -7.23 -14.18 -13.78
C THR A 50 -5.88 -14.06 -13.07
N PRO A 51 -4.96 -15.03 -13.23
CA PRO A 51 -3.56 -14.87 -12.87
C PRO A 51 -2.89 -13.76 -13.68
N ILE A 52 -2.07 -12.94 -13.01
CA ILE A 52 -1.40 -11.82 -13.68
C ILE A 52 -0.44 -12.25 -14.80
N GLY A 53 0.12 -13.45 -14.68
CA GLY A 53 1.02 -14.03 -15.68
C GLY A 53 0.36 -14.41 -17.01
N GLN A 54 -0.97 -14.45 -17.06
CA GLN A 54 -1.75 -14.72 -18.28
C GLN A 54 -2.20 -13.43 -18.99
N LEU A 55 -2.03 -12.27 -18.37
CA LEU A 55 -2.48 -11.00 -18.97
C LEU A 55 -1.69 -10.64 -20.22
N ASN A 56 -2.40 -10.09 -21.19
CA ASN A 56 -1.79 -9.56 -22.40
C ASN A 56 -1.01 -8.28 -22.11
N GLU A 57 -0.01 -7.99 -22.94
CA GLU A 57 0.83 -6.78 -22.76
C GLU A 57 0.01 -5.49 -22.93
N GLU A 58 -1.02 -5.52 -23.79
CA GLU A 58 -1.99 -4.44 -23.94
C GLU A 58 -2.84 -4.23 -22.67
N GLU A 59 -3.25 -5.31 -22.02
CA GLU A 59 -4.02 -5.25 -20.77
C GLU A 59 -3.18 -4.69 -19.63
N ILE A 60 -1.92 -5.11 -19.55
CA ILE A 60 -0.94 -4.58 -18.59
C ILE A 60 -0.76 -3.07 -18.81
N SER A 61 -0.60 -2.64 -20.06
CA SER A 61 -0.48 -1.21 -20.41
C SER A 61 -1.75 -0.43 -20.05
N LYS A 62 -2.94 -0.98 -20.30
CA LYS A 62 -4.22 -0.37 -19.88
C LYS A 62 -4.32 -0.23 -18.37
N ILE A 63 -3.94 -1.25 -17.61
CA ILE A 63 -3.91 -1.20 -16.14
C ILE A 63 -2.96 -0.11 -15.67
N GLU A 64 -1.76 -0.02 -16.24
CA GLU A 64 -0.79 1.01 -15.85
C GLU A 64 -1.30 2.43 -16.15
N GLN A 65 -1.91 2.63 -17.31
CA GLN A 65 -2.53 3.91 -17.67
C GLN A 65 -3.69 4.28 -16.74
N ALA A 66 -4.52 3.30 -16.36
CA ALA A 66 -5.64 3.50 -15.43
C ALA A 66 -5.18 3.83 -14.01
N ILE A 67 -4.05 3.26 -13.58
CA ILE A 67 -3.45 3.59 -12.29
C ILE A 67 -2.86 5.01 -12.29
N ARG A 68 -2.18 5.41 -13.37
CA ARG A 68 -1.54 6.74 -13.47
C ARG A 68 -2.57 7.86 -13.66
N ASN A 69 -3.59 7.63 -14.49
CA ASN A 69 -4.60 8.63 -14.83
C ASN A 69 -6.02 8.12 -14.57
N PRO A 70 -6.40 7.89 -13.29
CA PRO A 70 -7.67 7.24 -12.95
C PRO A 70 -8.90 8.05 -13.37
N GLU A 71 -8.79 9.38 -13.44
CA GLU A 71 -9.89 10.26 -13.87
C GLU A 71 -10.35 9.96 -15.31
N LYS A 72 -9.42 9.64 -16.22
CA LYS A 72 -9.74 9.32 -17.62
C LYS A 72 -10.56 8.04 -17.77
N PHE A 73 -10.43 7.12 -16.81
CA PHE A 73 -11.12 5.84 -16.79
C PHE A 73 -12.43 5.90 -15.99
N GLY A 74 -12.92 7.10 -15.66
CA GLY A 74 -14.18 7.31 -14.96
C GLY A 74 -14.15 6.96 -13.47
N ILE A 75 -12.96 6.78 -12.88
CA ILE A 75 -12.84 6.56 -11.44
C ILE A 75 -13.04 7.91 -10.73
N PRO A 76 -13.95 8.00 -9.75
CA PRO A 76 -14.27 9.26 -9.12
C PRO A 76 -13.15 9.73 -8.19
N ALA A 77 -12.95 11.06 -8.11
CA ALA A 77 -11.85 11.69 -7.39
C ALA A 77 -11.76 11.34 -5.90
N TRP A 78 -12.89 11.01 -5.25
CA TRP A 78 -12.92 10.59 -3.85
C TRP A 78 -12.20 9.26 -3.59
N MET A 79 -11.91 8.46 -4.62
CA MET A 79 -11.11 7.24 -4.52
C MET A 79 -9.60 7.51 -4.60
N PHE A 80 -9.18 8.74 -4.93
CA PHE A 80 -7.77 9.06 -5.08
C PHE A 80 -7.14 9.30 -3.70
N ASN A 81 -5.84 8.99 -3.58
CA ASN A 81 -5.14 9.05 -2.30
C ASN A 81 -4.69 10.46 -1.91
N ARG A 82 -4.57 11.38 -2.89
CA ARG A 82 -4.17 12.78 -2.68
C ARG A 82 -5.18 13.70 -3.37
N GLN A 83 -6.30 13.90 -2.68
CA GLN A 83 -7.37 14.80 -3.10
C GLN A 83 -6.99 16.25 -2.78
N ARG A 84 -7.27 17.18 -3.71
CA ARG A 84 -6.98 18.61 -3.57
C ARG A 84 -5.54 18.88 -3.12
N ASP A 85 -4.58 18.49 -3.96
CA ASP A 85 -3.16 18.74 -3.67
C ASP A 85 -2.92 20.24 -3.36
N PRO A 86 -2.18 20.59 -2.29
CA PRO A 86 -1.98 21.99 -1.90
C PRO A 86 -1.28 22.87 -2.94
N TYR A 87 -0.54 22.29 -3.88
CA TYR A 87 0.19 23.04 -4.91
C TYR A 87 -0.60 23.11 -6.22
N LEU A 88 -1.15 21.98 -6.68
CA LEU A 88 -1.81 21.89 -7.98
C LEU A 88 -3.33 22.10 -7.90
N GLY A 89 -3.94 21.95 -6.72
CA GLY A 89 -5.41 21.99 -6.52
C GLY A 89 -6.17 20.80 -7.11
N GLN A 90 -5.52 19.96 -7.91
CA GLN A 90 -6.10 18.79 -8.57
C GLN A 90 -6.10 17.57 -7.63
N SER A 91 -6.96 16.61 -7.93
CA SER A 91 -6.97 15.31 -7.23
C SER A 91 -6.10 14.33 -7.99
N ILE A 92 -5.01 13.88 -7.37
CA ILE A 92 -4.04 12.98 -7.99
C ILE A 92 -3.96 11.66 -7.22
N HIS A 93 -3.61 10.59 -7.94
CA HIS A 93 -3.33 9.29 -7.35
C HIS A 93 -1.83 9.00 -7.47
N LEU A 94 -1.12 9.03 -6.34
CA LEU A 94 0.32 8.77 -6.30
C LEU A 94 0.61 7.28 -6.05
N ILE A 95 1.64 6.75 -6.72
CA ILE A 95 2.03 5.34 -6.61
C ILE A 95 3.52 5.20 -6.30
N GLY A 96 3.90 4.04 -5.77
CA GLY A 96 5.29 3.63 -5.61
C GLY A 96 6.15 4.68 -4.87
N PRO A 97 7.27 5.12 -5.49
CA PRO A 97 8.18 6.08 -4.87
C PRO A 97 7.58 7.49 -4.75
N ASP A 98 6.71 7.91 -5.67
CA ASP A 98 6.14 9.26 -5.68
C ASP A 98 5.29 9.51 -4.42
N LEU A 99 4.54 8.48 -3.99
CA LEU A 99 3.77 8.54 -2.74
C LEU A 99 4.69 8.70 -1.52
N LEU A 100 5.83 8.00 -1.49
CA LEU A 100 6.79 8.11 -0.38
C LEU A 100 7.43 9.49 -0.33
N MET A 101 7.82 10.02 -1.49
CA MET A 101 8.41 11.35 -1.62
C MET A 101 7.42 12.44 -1.19
N ALA A 102 6.16 12.33 -1.60
CA ALA A 102 5.11 13.27 -1.20
C ALA A 102 4.89 13.27 0.33
N ILE A 103 4.77 12.09 0.95
CA ILE A 103 4.63 11.98 2.41
C ILE A 103 5.84 12.58 3.14
N ARG A 104 7.06 12.32 2.67
CA ARG A 104 8.28 12.90 3.25
C ARG A 104 8.27 14.42 3.14
N LYS A 105 7.97 14.96 1.96
CA LYS A 105 7.87 16.40 1.72
C LYS A 105 6.83 17.06 2.61
N ASP A 106 5.68 16.43 2.83
CA ASP A 106 4.63 16.94 3.72
C ASP A 106 5.13 17.00 5.17
N VAL A 107 5.83 15.96 5.65
CA VAL A 107 6.43 15.93 7.01
C VAL A 107 7.55 16.94 7.17
N GLU A 108 8.45 17.04 6.19
CA GLU A 108 9.53 18.03 6.19
C GLU A 108 8.99 19.46 6.21
N THR A 109 7.92 19.73 5.45
CA THR A 109 7.25 21.03 5.45
C THR A 109 6.66 21.34 6.83
N MET A 110 6.01 20.36 7.47
CA MET A 110 5.51 20.50 8.84
C MET A 110 6.61 20.80 9.86
N MET A 111 7.79 20.20 9.70
CA MET A 111 8.96 20.44 10.54
C MET A 111 9.56 21.83 10.30
N LYS A 112 9.71 22.25 9.03
CA LYS A 112 10.22 23.59 8.66
C LYS A 112 9.36 24.72 9.23
N ILE A 113 8.04 24.59 9.16
CA ILE A 113 7.07 25.57 9.69
C ILE A 113 7.03 25.54 11.24
N ARG A 114 7.63 24.51 11.89
CA ARG A 114 7.53 24.27 13.35
C ARG A 114 6.10 24.12 13.86
N SER A 115 5.24 23.49 13.05
CA SER A 115 3.90 23.09 13.49
C SER A 115 3.99 22.09 14.65
N TRP A 116 2.96 22.02 15.52
CA TRP A 116 2.93 21.04 16.61
C TRP A 116 3.11 19.59 16.13
N LYS A 117 2.48 19.24 14.98
CA LYS A 117 2.67 17.94 14.34
C LYS A 117 4.12 17.74 13.90
N GLY A 118 4.74 18.76 13.29
CA GLY A 118 6.15 18.75 12.88
C GLY A 118 7.11 18.49 14.04
N ILE A 119 6.92 19.19 15.18
CA ILE A 119 7.73 18.96 16.39
C ILE A 119 7.57 17.52 16.87
N ARG A 120 6.34 16.99 16.92
CA ARG A 120 6.08 15.59 17.31
C ARG A 120 6.73 14.60 16.35
N HIS A 121 6.67 14.85 15.04
CA HIS A 121 7.35 14.05 14.04
C HIS A 121 8.88 14.07 14.22
N SER A 122 9.46 15.24 14.49
CA SER A 122 10.90 15.39 14.76
C SER A 122 11.34 14.59 15.99
N LEU A 123 10.49 14.51 17.01
CA LEU A 123 10.75 13.77 18.25
C LEU A 123 10.40 12.27 18.16
N GLY A 124 9.85 11.80 17.03
CA GLY A 124 9.38 10.42 16.88
C GLY A 124 8.18 10.05 17.75
N LEU A 125 7.43 11.04 18.25
CA LEU A 125 6.27 10.82 19.11
C LEU A 125 4.98 10.67 18.30
N LYS A 126 3.99 9.97 18.87
CA LYS A 126 2.67 9.82 18.25
C LYS A 126 2.03 11.19 17.98
N VAL A 127 1.36 11.42 16.85
CA VAL A 127 0.99 12.80 16.43
C VAL A 127 -0.47 13.19 16.70
N ARG A 128 -1.40 12.21 16.77
CA ARG A 128 -2.86 12.46 16.81
C ARG A 128 -3.45 12.67 18.22
N GLY A 129 -2.71 13.26 19.14
CA GLY A 129 -3.22 13.55 20.51
C GLY A 129 -3.44 12.32 21.40
N GLN A 130 -2.83 11.18 21.07
CA GLN A 130 -2.94 9.97 21.88
C GLN A 130 -2.34 10.16 23.28
N ARG A 131 -2.95 9.57 24.32
CA ARG A 131 -2.41 9.54 25.68
C ARG A 131 -1.25 8.54 25.78
N THR A 132 -0.03 9.05 25.96
CA THR A 132 1.22 8.25 25.92
C THR A 132 1.81 7.92 27.29
N ARG A 133 1.07 8.10 28.39
CA ARG A 133 1.54 7.73 29.74
C ARG A 133 1.85 6.23 29.86
N THR A 134 0.96 5.41 29.31
CA THR A 134 1.01 3.94 29.36
C THR A 134 1.24 3.29 28.00
N THR A 135 0.82 3.94 26.90
CA THR A 135 0.88 3.37 25.55
C THR A 135 2.07 3.87 24.74
N GLY A 136 2.56 3.05 23.80
CA GLY A 136 3.67 3.43 22.91
C GLY A 136 5.04 3.39 23.56
N ARG A 137 5.22 2.52 24.58
CA ARG A 137 6.53 2.23 25.17
C ARG A 137 7.30 1.28 24.23
N LEU A 138 8.56 1.61 23.98
CA LEU A 138 9.51 0.76 23.26
C LEU A 138 10.42 0.10 24.31
N GLY A 139 10.43 -1.23 24.36
CA GLY A 139 11.16 -2.02 25.36
C GLY A 139 10.39 -3.27 25.79
N GLN A 140 11.09 -4.26 26.36
CA GLN A 140 10.45 -5.45 26.92
C GLN A 140 9.56 -5.07 28.11
N THR A 141 8.37 -5.66 28.18
CA THR A 141 7.50 -5.56 29.36
C THR A 141 8.22 -6.15 30.56
N VAL A 142 8.43 -5.35 31.60
CA VAL A 142 8.97 -5.85 32.87
C VAL A 142 7.83 -6.57 33.62
N GLY A 143 7.81 -7.91 33.55
CA GLY A 143 6.84 -8.82 34.22
C GLY A 143 5.71 -9.32 33.32
N VAL A 144 5.26 -10.59 33.29
CA VAL A 144 5.40 -11.77 34.15
C VAL A 144 5.75 -12.98 33.25
N LYS A 145 6.78 -13.78 33.59
CA LYS A 145 6.97 -15.10 32.96
C LYS A 145 5.86 -16.02 33.49
N ARG A 146 4.86 -16.33 32.67
CA ARG A 146 3.97 -17.47 32.97
C ARG A 146 4.83 -18.72 32.92
N LYS A 147 4.84 -19.49 34.03
CA LYS A 147 5.53 -20.78 34.10
C LYS A 147 4.97 -21.65 32.99
N GLY A 148 5.79 -21.98 31.99
CA GLY A 148 5.39 -22.86 30.90
C GLY A 148 4.91 -24.18 31.49
N VAL A 149 3.71 -24.62 31.11
CA VAL A 149 3.20 -25.95 31.43
C VAL A 149 4.21 -26.93 30.83
N ALA A 150 4.88 -27.70 31.67
CA ALA A 150 5.86 -28.69 31.22
C ALA A 150 5.10 -29.75 30.41
N THR A 151 5.29 -29.76 29.09
CA THR A 151 4.82 -30.83 28.22
C THR A 151 5.56 -32.09 28.61
N GLN A 152 4.87 -33.03 29.27
CA GLN A 152 5.43 -34.34 29.59
C GLN A 152 5.74 -35.05 28.27
N GLN A 153 7.02 -35.25 27.99
CA GLN A 153 7.45 -36.09 26.88
C GLN A 153 7.05 -37.54 27.22
N LYS A 154 6.10 -38.09 26.45
CA LYS A 154 5.79 -39.52 26.46
C LYS A 154 7.08 -40.26 26.11
N LYS A 155 7.61 -41.02 27.06
CA LYS A 155 8.62 -42.05 26.79
C LYS A 155 7.90 -43.20 26.11
N GLU A 156 8.15 -43.39 24.83
CA GLU A 156 7.82 -44.62 24.12
C GLU A 156 8.78 -45.70 24.62
N GLY A 157 8.20 -46.84 25.02
CA GLY A 157 8.89 -48.08 25.38
C GLY A 157 8.33 -49.21 24.55
#